data_AF-A0A445D3Z9-F1
#
_entry.id   AF-A0A445D3Z9-F1
#
_cell.length_a   1.000
_cell.length_b   1.000
_cell.length_c   1.000
_cell.angle_alpha   90.00
_cell.angle_beta   90.00
_cell.angle_gamma   90.00
#
_symmetry.space_group_name_H-M   'P 1'
#
loop_
_entity.id
_entity.type
_entity.pdbx_description
1 polymer ?
#
loop_
_entity_poly.entity_id
_entity_poly.type
_entity_poly.pdbx_seq_one_letter_code
_entity_poly.pdbx_strand_id
1 'polypeptide(L)'
;MGKNNTAGATINGSYEEFEPCCRWIREEKHVTVEIDLKGFKKEQLKVQTNNKGLLTIFGERPLDSSNNKWSRFHKEIRLPKDTNVNEISAKLSHGVLSIVMPKKVEEHYSSSIGELKTRKRTAIKVVIGVVAVVVTLVTLGTFVTRIMNTHYPRGGAAKVDT
;
A
#
# COMPACT_ATOMS: atom_id res chain seq x y z
N MET A 1 -45.20 -21.26 11.27
CA MET A 1 -45.19 -20.61 9.94
C MET A 1 -44.17 -19.47 9.98
N GLY A 2 -42.98 -19.67 9.41
CA GLY A 2 -41.91 -18.65 9.41
C GLY A 2 -40.80 -19.13 8.49
N LYS A 3 -40.69 -18.49 7.33
CA LYS A 3 -40.11 -19.02 6.10
C LYS A 3 -38.57 -19.12 6.14
N ASN A 4 -38.11 -20.28 5.69
CA ASN A 4 -36.82 -20.64 5.14
C ASN A 4 -36.30 -19.62 4.11
N ASN A 5 -35.10 -19.08 4.34
CA ASN A 5 -34.32 -18.39 3.31
C ASN A 5 -32.96 -19.09 3.15
N THR A 6 -32.93 -20.01 2.20
CA THR A 6 -31.70 -20.54 1.59
C THR A 6 -31.33 -19.62 0.43
N ALA A 7 -30.18 -18.94 0.50
CA ALA A 7 -29.45 -18.48 -0.68
C ALA A 7 -28.03 -18.03 -0.28
N GLY A 8 -27.00 -18.75 -0.75
CA GLY A 8 -25.62 -18.24 -0.75
C GLY A 8 -24.52 -19.29 -0.63
N ALA A 9 -24.30 -20.04 -1.72
CA ALA A 9 -23.03 -20.62 -2.18
C ALA A 9 -22.17 -21.51 -1.24
N THR A 10 -22.01 -22.77 -1.66
CA THR A 10 -20.97 -23.72 -1.25
C THR A 10 -19.56 -23.11 -1.29
N ILE A 11 -18.85 -23.12 -0.17
CA ILE A 11 -17.38 -23.24 -0.14
C ILE A 11 -17.00 -24.29 0.91
N ASN A 12 -16.45 -25.42 0.49
CA ASN A 12 -15.89 -26.42 1.41
C ASN A 12 -14.51 -25.93 1.89
N GLY A 13 -14.51 -24.86 2.68
CA GLY A 13 -13.37 -24.37 3.42
C GLY A 13 -13.85 -23.66 4.68
N SER A 14 -13.48 -24.15 5.87
CA SER A 14 -13.91 -23.54 7.14
C SER A 14 -12.98 -22.39 7.52
N TYR A 15 -13.55 -21.22 7.80
CA TYR A 15 -12.83 -20.08 8.36
C TYR A 15 -12.88 -20.10 9.88
N GLU A 16 -11.72 -20.03 10.50
CA GLU A 16 -11.53 -19.79 11.92
C GLU A 16 -11.19 -18.30 12.10
N GLU A 17 -12.17 -17.55 12.61
CA GLU A 17 -11.99 -16.14 12.92
C GLU A 17 -11.42 -16.01 14.34
N PHE A 18 -10.33 -15.27 14.49
CA PHE A 18 -9.72 -15.01 15.80
C PHE A 18 -9.52 -13.51 16.03
N GLU A 19 -9.58 -13.12 17.30
CA GLU A 19 -9.35 -11.74 17.73
C GLU A 19 -7.92 -11.61 18.29
N PRO A 20 -7.01 -10.86 17.63
CA PRO A 20 -5.63 -10.77 18.07
C PRO A 20 -5.46 -9.88 19.32
N CYS A 21 -4.58 -10.30 20.23
CA CYS A 21 -4.22 -9.50 21.40
C CYS A 21 -3.55 -8.19 20.97
N CYS A 22 -3.99 -7.08 21.57
CA CYS A 22 -3.49 -5.74 21.28
C CYS A 22 -2.87 -5.12 22.54
N ARG A 23 -1.62 -4.68 22.46
CA ARG A 23 -0.92 -3.96 23.52
C ARG A 23 -0.65 -2.53 23.08
N TRP A 24 -1.04 -1.57 23.92
CA TRP A 24 -0.83 -0.14 23.67
C TRP A 24 0.33 0.39 24.49
N ILE A 25 1.26 1.05 23.82
CA ILE A 25 2.42 1.71 24.42
C ILE A 25 2.29 3.20 24.09
N ARG A 26 2.20 4.03 25.13
CA ARG A 26 2.06 5.49 24.98
C ARG A 26 3.38 6.14 25.33
N GLU A 27 3.89 6.95 24.41
CA GLU A 27 5.08 7.75 24.62
C GLU A 27 4.76 9.24 24.40
N GLU A 28 5.75 10.10 24.66
CA GLU A 28 5.59 11.54 24.51
C GLU A 28 5.33 11.92 23.05
N LYS A 29 6.13 11.37 22.12
CA LYS A 29 6.11 11.75 20.69
C LYS A 29 5.26 10.86 19.81
N HIS A 30 4.88 9.68 20.27
CA HIS A 30 4.12 8.72 19.47
C HIS A 30 3.34 7.74 20.35
N VAL A 31 2.45 7.00 19.72
CA VAL A 31 1.76 5.84 20.32
C VAL A 31 2.09 4.63 19.47
N THR A 32 2.43 3.51 20.09
CA THR A 32 2.67 2.24 19.40
C THR A 32 1.57 1.25 19.79
N VAL A 33 0.99 0.58 18.81
CA VAL A 33 0.17 -0.60 19.04
C VAL A 33 0.92 -1.83 18.58
N GLU A 34 0.97 -2.84 19.43
CA GLU A 34 1.51 -4.15 19.10
C GLU A 34 0.38 -5.16 19.03
N ILE A 35 0.38 -5.96 17.96
CA ILE A 35 -0.65 -6.96 17.69
C ILE A 35 0.03 -8.32 17.54
N ASP A 36 -0.36 -9.30 18.37
CA ASP A 36 0.14 -10.66 18.28
C ASP A 36 -0.53 -11.39 17.11
N LEU A 37 0.26 -11.67 16.06
CA LEU A 37 -0.11 -12.29 14.80
C LEU A 37 0.79 -13.51 14.51
N LYS A 38 1.11 -14.30 15.54
CA LYS A 38 1.88 -15.55 15.38
C LYS A 38 1.33 -16.41 14.23
N GLY A 39 2.25 -16.88 13.39
CA GLY A 39 1.93 -17.73 12.24
C GLY A 39 1.53 -16.97 10.96
N PHE A 40 1.31 -15.65 11.03
CA PHE A 40 1.10 -14.84 9.83
C PHE A 40 2.42 -14.36 9.24
N LYS A 41 2.49 -14.36 7.91
CA LYS A 41 3.57 -13.75 7.14
C LYS A 41 3.15 -12.37 6.64
N LYS A 42 4.11 -11.52 6.26
CA LYS A 42 3.83 -10.13 5.85
C LYS A 42 2.90 -10.06 4.64
N GLU A 43 3.08 -10.95 3.67
CA GLU A 43 2.27 -11.08 2.46
C GLU A 43 0.82 -11.53 2.72
N GLN A 44 0.53 -12.07 3.90
CA GLN A 44 -0.81 -12.48 4.34
C GLN A 44 -1.54 -11.37 5.10
N LEU A 45 -0.92 -10.19 5.25
CA LEU A 45 -1.47 -9.08 6.01
C LEU A 45 -1.77 -7.89 5.10
N LYS A 46 -2.84 -7.16 5.45
CA LYS A 46 -3.20 -5.90 4.83
C LYS A 46 -3.44 -4.86 5.91
N VAL A 47 -2.71 -3.75 5.84
CA VAL A 47 -2.87 -2.60 6.74
C VAL A 47 -3.32 -1.41 5.91
N GLN A 48 -4.43 -0.79 6.30
CA GLN A 48 -5.00 0.36 5.58
C GLN A 48 -5.40 1.45 6.57
N THR A 49 -5.23 2.70 6.17
CA THR A 49 -5.77 3.85 6.90
C THR A 49 -6.77 4.57 6.01
N ASN A 50 -7.88 5.01 6.59
CA ASN A 50 -8.86 5.83 5.88
C ASN A 50 -8.88 7.30 6.35
N ASN A 51 -9.52 8.16 5.56
CA ASN A 51 -9.61 9.60 5.84
C ASN A 51 -10.45 9.93 7.10
N LYS A 52 -11.12 8.93 7.71
CA LYS A 52 -11.92 9.08 8.94
C LYS A 52 -11.12 8.77 10.20
N GLY A 53 -9.81 8.59 10.08
CA GLY A 53 -8.92 8.26 11.20
C GLY A 53 -9.13 6.83 11.71
N LEU A 54 -9.45 5.90 10.82
CA LEU A 54 -9.56 4.48 11.14
C LEU A 54 -8.40 3.72 10.48
N LEU A 55 -7.68 2.97 11.30
CA LEU A 55 -6.67 2.01 10.88
C LEU A 55 -7.30 0.62 10.89
N THR A 56 -7.27 -0.06 9.75
CA THR A 56 -7.82 -1.38 9.59
C THR A 56 -6.72 -2.36 9.24
N ILE A 57 -6.65 -3.47 10.00
CA ILE A 57 -5.71 -4.56 9.81
C ILE A 57 -6.52 -5.82 9.49
N PHE A 58 -6.19 -6.45 8.37
CA PHE A 58 -6.71 -7.75 7.99
C PHE A 58 -5.57 -8.75 7.86
N GLY A 59 -5.86 -10.01 8.11
CA GLY A 59 -4.98 -11.09 7.72
C GLY A 59 -5.73 -12.38 7.50
N GLU A 60 -5.20 -13.19 6.58
CA GLU A 60 -5.75 -14.48 6.22
C GLU A 60 -4.62 -15.46 5.89
N ARG A 61 -4.66 -16.66 6.47
CA ARG A 61 -3.66 -17.71 6.21
C ARG A 61 -4.29 -19.10 6.20
N PRO A 62 -3.76 -20.05 5.41
CA PRO A 62 -4.15 -21.45 5.56
C PRO A 62 -3.65 -22.01 6.91
N LEU A 63 -4.45 -22.87 7.52
CA LEU A 63 -4.10 -23.60 8.76
C LEU A 63 -3.47 -24.97 8.47
N ASP A 64 -3.80 -25.56 7.32
CA ASP A 64 -3.30 -26.86 6.88
C ASP A 64 -2.84 -26.82 5.42
N SER A 65 -2.17 -27.88 4.98
CA SER A 65 -1.71 -28.03 3.60
C SER A 65 -2.83 -28.37 2.61
N SER A 66 -4.04 -28.70 3.10
CA SER A 66 -5.19 -29.06 2.27
C SER A 66 -5.94 -27.83 1.75
N ASN A 67 -5.60 -26.62 2.22
CA ASN A 67 -6.26 -25.34 1.90
C ASN A 67 -7.78 -25.33 2.21
N ASN A 68 -8.27 -26.29 3.00
CA ASN A 68 -9.67 -26.39 3.41
C ASN A 68 -9.93 -25.69 4.75
N LYS A 69 -8.89 -25.25 5.46
CA LYS A 69 -9.02 -24.51 6.71
C LYS A 69 -8.19 -23.24 6.67
N TRP A 70 -8.82 -22.12 6.98
CA TRP A 70 -8.21 -20.80 6.96
C TRP A 70 -8.40 -20.11 8.30
N SER A 71 -7.37 -19.42 8.77
CA SER A 71 -7.46 -18.54 9.92
C SER A 71 -7.44 -17.10 9.44
N ARG A 72 -8.39 -16.30 9.92
CA ARG A 72 -8.53 -14.90 9.55
C ARG A 72 -8.77 -14.01 10.75
N PHE A 73 -8.44 -12.74 10.61
CA PHE A 73 -8.84 -11.72 11.56
C PHE A 73 -9.14 -10.39 10.86
N HIS A 74 -9.96 -9.58 11.52
CA HIS A 74 -10.25 -8.21 11.12
C HIS A 74 -10.20 -7.32 12.36
N LYS A 75 -9.22 -6.42 12.39
CA LYS A 75 -9.04 -5.46 13.49
C LYS A 75 -9.19 -4.03 13.01
N GLU A 76 -10.03 -3.28 13.69
CA GLU A 76 -10.16 -1.84 13.51
C GLU A 76 -9.65 -1.09 14.74
N ILE A 77 -8.88 -0.03 14.49
CA ILE A 77 -8.28 0.81 15.51
C ILE A 77 -8.55 2.26 15.15
N ARG A 78 -9.17 3.00 16.07
CA ARG A 78 -9.37 4.44 15.89
C ARG A 78 -8.08 5.18 16.22
N LEU A 79 -7.59 5.96 15.25
CA LEU A 79 -6.39 6.76 15.43
C LEU A 79 -6.66 7.92 16.39
N PRO A 80 -5.71 8.23 17.30
CA PRO A 80 -5.73 9.48 18.06
C PRO A 80 -5.82 10.70 17.14
N LYS A 81 -6.53 11.75 17.56
CA LYS A 81 -6.78 12.97 16.75
C LYS A 81 -5.50 13.72 16.37
N ASP A 82 -4.52 13.65 17.26
CA ASP A 82 -3.19 14.22 17.15
C ASP A 82 -2.25 13.33 16.33
N THR A 83 -2.69 12.23 15.72
CA THR A 83 -1.81 11.37 14.91
C THR A 83 -1.41 12.04 13.60
N ASN A 84 -0.12 12.07 13.29
CA ASN A 84 0.39 12.38 11.96
C ASN A 84 0.24 11.16 11.04
N VAL A 85 -0.89 11.09 10.33
CA VAL A 85 -1.27 9.94 9.49
C VAL A 85 -0.24 9.62 8.41
N ASN A 86 0.45 10.64 7.89
CA ASN A 86 1.45 10.48 6.81
C ASN A 86 2.72 9.77 7.28
N GLU A 87 2.97 9.71 8.58
CA GLU A 87 4.16 9.12 9.19
C GLU A 87 3.87 7.82 9.95
N ILE A 88 2.63 7.31 9.85
CA ILE A 88 2.30 5.99 10.39
C ILE A 88 3.16 4.94 9.70
N SER A 89 3.77 4.07 10.48
CA SER A 89 4.60 2.97 9.98
C SER A 89 4.24 1.66 10.66
N ALA A 90 4.41 0.55 9.94
CA ALA A 90 4.09 -0.79 10.44
C ALA A 90 5.23 -1.75 10.14
N LYS A 91 5.58 -2.59 11.13
CA LYS A 91 6.63 -3.61 11.03
C LYS A 91 6.15 -4.91 11.65
N LEU A 92 6.23 -6.01 10.90
CA LEU A 92 6.02 -7.36 11.41
C LEU A 92 7.37 -7.98 11.77
N SER A 93 7.54 -8.43 13.01
CA SER A 93 8.76 -9.09 13.47
C SER A 93 8.41 -10.12 14.54
N HIS A 94 8.96 -11.34 14.42
CA HIS A 94 8.73 -12.43 15.38
C HIS A 94 7.25 -12.70 15.70
N GLY A 95 6.36 -12.57 14.70
CA GLY A 95 4.92 -12.75 14.87
C GLY A 95 4.20 -11.57 15.53
N VAL A 96 4.86 -10.45 15.80
CA VAL A 96 4.24 -9.24 16.35
C VAL A 96 4.24 -8.13 15.30
N LEU A 97 3.06 -7.58 15.02
CA LEU A 97 2.90 -6.39 14.19
C LEU A 97 2.93 -5.15 15.08
N SER A 98 4.00 -4.37 14.96
CA SER A 98 4.14 -3.07 15.63
C SER A 98 3.73 -1.96 14.67
N ILE A 99 2.75 -1.15 15.06
CA ILE A 99 2.29 0.03 14.31
C ILE A 99 2.58 1.27 15.13
N VAL A 100 3.46 2.12 14.61
CA VAL A 100 3.88 3.36 15.23
C VAL A 100 3.03 4.49 14.66
N MET A 101 2.39 5.25 15.55
CA MET A 101 1.53 6.40 15.25
C MET A 101 2.16 7.65 15.85
N PRO A 102 2.98 8.39 15.07
CA PRO A 102 3.58 9.64 15.54
C PRO A 102 2.51 10.67 15.85
N LYS A 103 2.73 11.48 16.89
CA LYS A 103 1.91 12.66 17.16
C LYS A 103 2.32 13.80 16.23
N LYS A 104 1.38 14.66 15.89
CA LYS A 104 1.65 15.94 15.24
C LYS A 104 2.47 16.77 16.21
N VAL A 105 3.53 17.37 15.70
CA VAL A 105 4.24 18.41 16.44
C VAL A 105 3.30 19.61 16.47
N GLU A 106 2.64 19.85 17.60
CA GLU A 106 2.09 21.17 17.85
C GLU A 106 3.29 22.08 18.13
N GLU A 107 3.63 22.94 17.17
CA GLU A 107 4.61 24.00 17.38
C GLU A 107 4.05 24.93 18.48
N HIS A 108 4.40 24.65 19.74
CA HIS A 108 4.42 25.70 20.74
C HIS A 108 5.47 26.71 20.28
N TYR A 109 5.00 27.77 19.62
CA TYR A 109 5.79 28.83 19.01
C TYR A 109 6.58 29.59 20.09
N SER A 110 7.72 29.03 20.51
CA SER A 110 8.80 29.84 21.07
C SER A 110 9.57 30.37 19.88
N SER A 111 9.21 31.59 19.47
CA SER A 111 9.85 32.34 18.40
C SER A 111 11.37 32.37 18.57
N SER A 112 12.08 31.55 17.81
CA SER A 112 13.42 31.89 17.34
C SER A 112 13.55 31.41 15.90
N ILE A 113 13.57 32.40 15.02
CA ILE A 113 13.72 32.36 13.58
C ILE A 113 14.93 31.51 13.18
N GLY A 114 14.77 30.62 12.19
CA GLY A 114 15.91 29.93 11.57
C GLY A 114 15.55 28.89 10.52
N GLU A 115 15.40 29.37 9.27
CA GLU A 115 15.61 28.64 8.01
C GLU A 115 14.52 27.69 7.47
N LEU A 116 13.87 28.18 6.40
CA LEU A 116 13.26 27.37 5.34
C LEU A 116 14.27 26.35 4.82
N LYS A 117 13.93 25.06 4.93
CA LYS A 117 14.59 24.00 4.14
C LYS A 117 13.59 23.22 3.32
N THR A 118 13.34 23.77 2.13
CA THR A 118 13.13 23.15 0.83
C THR A 118 12.42 21.78 0.77
N ARG A 119 11.26 21.78 0.09
CA ARG A 119 10.55 20.64 -0.50
C ARG A 119 11.45 19.42 -0.78
N LYS A 120 11.28 18.35 0.00
CA LYS A 120 11.67 17.00 -0.43
C LYS A 120 10.44 16.32 -1.03
N ARG A 121 10.36 16.29 -2.36
CA ARG A 121 9.44 15.38 -3.06
C ARG A 121 9.98 13.97 -2.88
N THR A 122 9.51 13.24 -1.89
CA THR A 122 9.81 11.81 -1.76
C THR A 122 8.97 11.09 -2.81
N ALA A 123 9.63 10.73 -3.91
CA ALA A 123 9.05 9.94 -4.99
C ALA A 123 8.39 8.68 -4.41
N ILE A 124 7.08 8.55 -4.63
CA ILE A 124 6.32 7.34 -4.34
C ILE A 124 6.97 6.23 -5.17
N LYS A 125 7.62 5.26 -4.50
CA LYS A 125 8.11 4.04 -5.15
C LYS A 125 6.90 3.17 -5.53
N VAL A 126 6.23 3.50 -6.62
CA VAL A 126 5.22 2.63 -7.21
C VAL A 126 5.97 1.50 -7.93
N VAL A 127 5.91 0.29 -7.37
CA VAL A 127 6.40 -0.92 -8.04
C VAL A 127 5.42 -1.23 -9.16
N ILE A 128 5.71 -0.76 -10.36
CA ILE A 128 4.89 -1.09 -11.53
C ILE A 128 5.39 -2.42 -12.09
N GLY A 129 4.67 -3.50 -11.77
CA GLY A 129 4.92 -4.82 -12.37
C GLY A 129 4.74 -4.78 -13.88
N VAL A 130 5.54 -5.59 -14.59
CA VAL A 130 5.65 -5.95 -16.03
C VAL A 130 4.74 -5.23 -17.05
N VAL A 131 3.46 -5.03 -16.75
CA VAL A 131 2.45 -4.37 -17.60
C VAL A 131 2.87 -2.97 -18.07
N ALA A 132 3.43 -2.10 -17.21
CA ALA A 132 3.81 -0.76 -17.69
C ALA A 132 5.07 -0.72 -18.54
N VAL A 133 6.03 -1.63 -18.34
CA VAL A 133 7.22 -1.72 -19.21
C VAL A 133 6.78 -2.02 -20.65
N VAL A 134 5.82 -2.92 -20.82
CA VAL A 134 5.25 -3.24 -22.15
C VAL A 134 4.53 -2.04 -22.75
N VAL A 135 3.72 -1.30 -21.97
CA VAL A 135 3.03 -0.10 -22.47
C VAL A 135 4.02 1.00 -22.90
N THR A 136 5.11 1.22 -22.15
CA THR A 136 6.12 2.23 -22.50
C THR A 136 6.92 1.89 -23.76
N LEU A 137 7.17 0.60 -24.04
CA LEU A 137 7.90 0.18 -25.24
C LEU A 137 7.03 0.30 -26.51
N VAL A 138 5.73 -0.02 -26.40
CA VAL A 138 4.79 0.07 -27.53
C VAL A 138 4.52 1.52 -27.95
N THR A 139 4.49 2.46 -27.01
CA THR A 139 4.31 3.89 -27.32
C THR A 139 5.54 4.54 -27.96
N LEU A 140 6.77 4.13 -27.59
CA LEU A 140 7.97 4.63 -28.26
C LEU A 140 8.07 4.15 -29.72
N GLY A 141 7.75 2.87 -29.99
CA GLY A 141 7.82 2.30 -31.34
C GLY A 141 6.82 2.93 -32.31
N THR A 142 5.61 3.24 -31.83
CA THR A 142 4.59 3.94 -32.63
C THR A 142 4.96 5.41 -32.88
N PHE A 143 5.62 6.07 -31.92
CA PHE A 143 6.05 7.46 -32.04
C PHE A 143 7.18 7.64 -33.08
N VAL A 144 8.19 6.75 -33.10
CA VAL A 144 9.29 6.81 -34.08
C VAL A 144 8.80 6.54 -35.51
N THR A 145 7.89 5.57 -35.68
CA THR A 145 7.33 5.23 -37.00
C THR A 145 6.53 6.39 -37.60
N ARG A 146 5.88 7.21 -36.76
CA ARG A 146 5.11 8.38 -37.23
C ARG A 146 5.97 9.57 -37.62
N ILE A 147 7.22 9.66 -37.12
CA ILE A 147 8.15 10.77 -37.40
C ILE A 147 8.98 10.53 -38.67
N MET A 148 9.21 9.27 -39.07
CA MET A 148 9.98 8.96 -40.28
C MET A 148 9.17 8.99 -41.59
N ASN A 149 7.84 9.17 -41.54
CA ASN A 149 6.97 9.15 -42.74
C ASN A 149 6.59 10.54 -43.28
N THR A 150 7.10 11.66 -42.74
CA THR A 150 6.70 13.00 -43.19
C THR A 150 7.80 13.88 -43.77
N HIS A 151 9.09 13.53 -43.72
CA HIS A 151 10.12 14.37 -44.35
C HIS A 151 11.36 13.58 -44.85
N TYR A 152 11.21 12.87 -45.96
CA TYR A 152 12.33 12.63 -46.88
C TYR A 152 12.07 13.36 -48.19
N PRO A 153 12.62 14.58 -48.38
CA PRO A 153 12.61 15.23 -49.68
C PRO A 153 13.54 14.47 -50.63
N ARG A 154 12.95 13.93 -51.69
CA ARG A 154 13.64 13.30 -52.82
C ARG A 154 14.17 14.42 -53.74
N GLY A 155 15.25 15.08 -53.35
CA GLY A 155 16.09 15.87 -54.26
C GLY A 155 17.34 15.05 -54.58
N GLY A 156 17.89 14.98 -55.77
CA GLY A 156 17.72 15.76 -57.00
C GLY A 156 18.98 15.41 -57.83
N ALA A 157 18.80 15.26 -59.13
CA ALA A 157 19.80 14.73 -60.06
C ALA A 157 21.14 15.49 -60.03
N ALA A 158 22.25 14.73 -60.06
CA ALA A 158 23.54 15.22 -60.54
C ALA A 158 23.72 14.72 -61.99
N LYS A 159 23.69 15.65 -62.94
CA LYS A 159 24.17 15.44 -64.30
C LYS A 159 25.69 15.25 -64.26
N VAL A 160 26.17 14.24 -64.98
CA VAL A 160 27.56 14.11 -65.42
C VAL A 160 27.63 14.72 -66.81
N ASP A 161 28.40 15.79 -66.95
CA ASP A 161 28.88 16.28 -68.24
C ASP A 161 30.33 15.81 -68.39
N THR A 162 30.57 14.87 -69.31
CA THR A 162 31.76 14.71 -70.19
C THR A 162 31.51 13.51 -71.11
#